data_AF-A0A9Q0DZG2-F1
#
_entry.id   AF-A0A9Q0DZG2-F1
#
_cell.length_a   1.000
_cell.length_b   1.000
_cell.length_c   1.000
_cell.angle_alpha   90.00
_cell.angle_beta   90.00
_cell.angle_gamma   90.00
#
_symmetry.space_group_name_H-M   'P 1'
#
loop_
_entity.id
_entity.type
_entity.pdbx_description
1 polymer ?
#
loop_
_entity_poly.entity_id
_entity_poly.type
_entity_poly.pdbx_seq_one_letter_code
_entity_poly.pdbx_strand_id
1 'polypeptide(L)'
;MAAGSGAASGHGARTSTAALEASLDRRFQGVSNTMESIQGLSTWCIENKKYNSLIVRYWMKWLKKSDTNHRLNLFYLANDVIQNCKRKNAIAFRASFAEVLPTAAYLIK
;
A
#
# COMPACT_ATOMS: atom_id res chain seq x y z
N MET A 1 23.79 -21.12 40.81
CA MET A 1 22.38 -20.75 40.60
C MET A 1 22.37 -19.50 39.72
N ALA A 2 22.05 -19.60 38.42
CA ALA A 2 20.73 -19.33 37.82
C ALA A 2 20.26 -17.88 38.06
N ALA A 3 19.79 -17.05 37.12
CA ALA A 3 19.38 -17.15 35.71
C ALA A 3 19.50 -15.71 35.14
N GLY A 4 19.76 -15.45 33.85
CA GLY A 4 18.79 -15.64 32.77
C GLY A 4 18.57 -14.30 32.06
N SER A 5 19.43 -13.99 31.08
CA SER A 5 19.21 -12.92 30.11
C SER A 5 18.11 -13.35 29.14
N GLY A 6 17.00 -12.60 29.06
CA GLY A 6 15.83 -12.99 28.26
C GLY A 6 15.05 -11.82 27.68
N ALA A 7 15.39 -11.48 26.43
CA ALA A 7 14.56 -10.95 25.34
C ALA A 7 13.29 -10.13 25.69
N ALA A 8 13.38 -8.81 25.54
CA ALA A 8 12.23 -7.92 25.36
C ALA A 8 12.45 -6.99 24.16
N SER A 9 12.21 -7.48 22.93
CA SER A 9 12.20 -6.61 21.73
C SER A 9 11.17 -6.98 20.65
N GLY A 10 10.37 -8.04 20.83
CA GLY A 10 9.45 -8.51 19.78
C GLY A 10 8.04 -7.89 19.75
N HIS A 11 7.59 -7.25 20.84
CA HIS A 11 6.20 -6.81 20.97
C HIS A 11 5.89 -5.46 20.30
N GLY A 12 6.87 -4.54 20.25
CA GLY A 12 6.68 -3.21 19.64
C GLY A 12 6.56 -3.24 18.12
N ALA A 13 7.36 -4.06 17.42
CA ALA A 13 7.32 -4.13 15.96
C ALA A 13 6.01 -4.72 15.42
N ARG A 14 5.48 -5.74 16.10
CA ARG A 14 4.21 -6.40 15.72
C ARG A 14 3.01 -5.46 15.81
N THR A 15 2.94 -4.64 16.85
CA THR A 15 1.83 -3.68 17.02
C THR A 15 1.86 -2.59 15.95
N SER A 16 3.06 -2.13 15.56
CA SER A 16 3.22 -1.13 14.49
C SER A 16 2.80 -1.65 13.11
N THR A 17 3.08 -2.93 12.81
CA THR A 17 2.63 -3.53 11.55
C THR A 17 1.12 -3.69 11.49
N ALA A 18 0.47 -4.14 12.58
CA ALA A 18 -0.98 -4.28 12.62
C ALA A 18 -1.70 -2.93 12.45
N ALA A 19 -1.17 -1.87 13.06
CA ALA A 19 -1.71 -0.51 12.89
C ALA A 19 -1.59 -0.01 11.43
N LEU A 20 -0.48 -0.33 10.76
CA LEU A 20 -0.29 -0.01 9.34
C LEU A 20 -1.27 -0.79 8.46
N GLU A 21 -1.46 -2.08 8.69
CA GLU A 21 -2.41 -2.91 7.95
C GLU A 21 -3.85 -2.41 8.09
N ALA A 22 -4.27 -2.06 9.30
CA ALA A 22 -5.59 -1.45 9.52
C ALA A 22 -5.73 -0.09 8.81
N SER A 23 -4.67 0.70 8.77
CA SER A 23 -4.64 1.97 8.04
C SER A 23 -4.74 1.75 6.53
N LEU A 24 -4.07 0.73 5.98
CA LEU A 24 -4.17 0.36 4.57
C LEU A 24 -5.59 -0.05 4.21
N ASP A 25 -6.22 -0.89 5.03
CA ASP A 25 -7.60 -1.32 4.77
C ASP A 25 -8.56 -0.13 4.73
N ARG A 26 -8.49 0.80 5.69
CA ARG A 26 -9.33 2.01 5.70
C ARG A 26 -9.07 2.91 4.49
N ARG A 27 -7.81 3.13 4.14
CA ARG A 27 -7.41 4.04 3.04
C ARG A 27 -7.84 3.51 1.68
N PHE A 28 -7.61 2.23 1.40
CA PHE A 28 -8.01 1.63 0.14
C PHE A 28 -9.52 1.40 0.03
N GLN A 29 -10.22 1.26 1.17
CA GLN A 29 -11.68 1.27 1.19
C GLN A 29 -12.24 2.64 0.79
N GLY A 30 -11.66 3.72 1.32
CA GLY A 30 -12.19 5.07 1.21
C GLY A 30 -11.67 5.89 0.02
N VAL A 31 -10.84 5.32 -0.85
CA VAL A 31 -10.35 6.04 -2.03
C VAL A 31 -11.52 6.31 -3.00
N SER A 32 -11.63 7.56 -3.46
CA SER A 32 -12.66 7.97 -4.41
C SER A 32 -12.03 8.43 -5.73
N ASN A 33 -12.88 8.87 -6.65
CA ASN A 33 -12.45 9.41 -7.95
C ASN A 33 -12.02 10.89 -7.88
N THR A 34 -12.02 11.53 -6.70
CA THR A 34 -11.58 12.92 -6.57
C THR A 34 -10.06 13.02 -6.58
N MET A 35 -9.54 14.11 -7.15
CA MET A 35 -8.11 14.36 -7.24
C MET A 35 -7.47 14.43 -5.84
N GLU A 36 -8.16 15.06 -4.90
CA GLU A 36 -7.72 15.21 -3.51
C GLU A 36 -7.59 13.85 -2.81
N SER A 37 -8.55 12.93 -3.04
CA SER A 37 -8.51 11.59 -2.47
C SER A 37 -7.32 10.79 -3.02
N ILE A 38 -7.13 10.81 -4.34
CA ILE A 38 -6.07 10.07 -5.03
C ILE A 38 -4.70 10.62 -4.63
N GLN A 39 -4.49 11.94 -4.71
CA GLN A 39 -3.21 12.57 -4.41
C GLN A 39 -2.85 12.49 -2.92
N GLY A 40 -3.85 12.66 -2.03
CA GLY A 40 -3.65 12.52 -0.60
C GLY A 40 -3.19 11.10 -0.23
N LEU A 41 -3.82 10.08 -0.81
CA LEU A 41 -3.42 8.70 -0.58
C LEU A 41 -2.08 8.34 -1.26
N SER A 42 -1.83 8.81 -2.47
CA SER A 42 -0.56 8.63 -3.18
C SER A 42 0.62 9.21 -2.39
N THR A 43 0.46 10.44 -1.88
CA THR A 43 1.45 11.09 -1.01
C THR A 43 1.74 10.25 0.22
N TRP A 44 0.70 9.77 0.91
CA TRP A 44 0.85 8.90 2.06
C TRP A 44 1.57 7.58 1.71
N CYS A 45 1.27 6.96 0.57
CA CYS A 45 1.99 5.77 0.11
C CYS A 45 3.48 6.05 -0.09
N ILE A 46 3.82 7.17 -0.73
CA ILE A 46 5.20 7.60 -0.99
C ILE A 46 5.96 7.88 0.32
N GLU A 47 5.33 8.54 1.29
CA GLU A 47 5.92 8.76 2.63
C GLU A 47 6.21 7.44 3.35
N ASN A 48 5.37 6.42 3.12
CA ASN A 48 5.51 5.08 3.69
C ASN A 48 6.30 4.11 2.79
N LYS A 49 7.16 4.61 1.89
CA LYS A 49 7.93 3.81 0.91
C LYS A 49 8.73 2.63 1.46
N LYS A 50 9.11 2.64 2.75
CA LYS A 50 9.73 1.47 3.41
C LYS A 50 8.83 0.23 3.41
N TYR A 51 7.52 0.41 3.23
CA TYR A 51 6.51 -0.64 3.20
C TYR A 51 5.92 -0.84 1.79
N ASN A 52 6.64 -0.46 0.73
CA ASN A 52 6.16 -0.51 -0.66
C ASN A 52 5.52 -1.87 -1.03
N SER A 53 6.19 -2.99 -0.75
CA SER A 53 5.66 -4.32 -1.06
C SER A 53 4.37 -4.64 -0.29
N LEU A 54 4.27 -4.21 0.97
CA LEU A 54 3.06 -4.39 1.78
C LEU A 54 1.90 -3.54 1.24
N ILE A 55 2.17 -2.28 0.89
CA ILE A 55 1.20 -1.35 0.32
C ILE A 55 0.64 -1.93 -0.98
N VAL A 56 1.51 -2.39 -1.90
CA VAL A 56 1.10 -2.98 -3.18
C VAL A 56 0.32 -4.28 -2.98
N ARG A 57 0.70 -5.12 -2.00
CA ARG A 57 -0.04 -6.33 -1.64
C ARG A 57 -1.47 -6.00 -1.18
N TYR A 58 -1.65 -4.98 -0.33
CA TYR A 58 -2.97 -4.56 0.13
C TYR A 58 -3.79 -3.87 -0.97
N TRP A 59 -3.14 -3.10 -1.85
CA TRP A 59 -3.78 -2.55 -3.03
C TRP A 59 -4.38 -3.66 -3.90
N MET A 60 -3.62 -4.72 -4.17
CA MET A 60 -4.10 -5.89 -4.93
C MET A 60 -5.21 -6.66 -4.19
N LYS A 61 -5.13 -6.80 -2.86
CA LYS A 61 -6.19 -7.37 -2.01
C LYS A 61 -7.50 -6.60 -2.19
N TRP A 62 -7.45 -5.26 -2.17
CA TRP A 62 -8.63 -4.42 -2.37
C TRP A 62 -9.14 -4.48 -3.81
N LEU A 63 -8.25 -4.43 -4.80
CA LEU A 63 -8.63 -4.50 -6.20
C LEU A 63 -9.45 -5.76 -6.52
N LYS A 64 -9.02 -6.93 -6.01
CA LYS A 64 -9.70 -8.22 -6.25
C LYS A 64 -11.13 -8.28 -5.69
N LYS A 65 -11.41 -7.62 -4.56
CA LYS A 65 -12.73 -7.64 -3.90
C LYS A 65 -13.64 -6.48 -4.26
N SER A 66 -13.15 -5.51 -5.04
CA SER A 66 -13.86 -4.29 -5.40
C SER A 66 -14.68 -4.45 -6.68
N ASP A 67 -15.67 -3.59 -6.89
CA ASP A 67 -16.41 -3.46 -8.14
C ASP A 67 -15.63 -2.67 -9.20
N THR A 68 -16.18 -2.55 -10.42
CA THR A 68 -15.50 -1.88 -11.54
C THR A 68 -15.15 -0.42 -11.26
N ASN A 69 -16.07 0.34 -10.65
CA ASN A 69 -15.86 1.76 -10.36
C ASN A 69 -14.73 1.96 -9.34
N HIS A 70 -14.74 1.17 -8.26
CA HIS A 70 -13.71 1.27 -7.24
C HIS A 70 -12.36 0.70 -7.69
N ARG A 71 -12.36 -0.33 -8.55
CA ARG A 71 -11.14 -0.79 -9.24
C ARG A 71 -10.49 0.31 -10.05
N LEU A 72 -11.29 1.11 -10.77
CA LEU A 72 -10.77 2.25 -11.53
C LEU A 72 -10.11 3.30 -10.62
N ASN A 73 -10.75 3.65 -9.49
CA ASN A 73 -10.16 4.56 -8.50
C ASN A 73 -8.82 4.04 -7.96
N LEU A 74 -8.74 2.75 -7.64
CA LEU A 74 -7.50 2.10 -7.21
C LEU A 74 -6.42 2.14 -8.30
N PHE A 75 -6.78 2.02 -9.58
CA PHE A 75 -5.83 2.18 -10.68
C PHE A 75 -5.36 3.61 -10.87
N TYR A 76 -6.22 4.61 -10.69
CA TYR A 76 -5.79 6.01 -10.67
C TYR A 76 -4.77 6.28 -9.56
N LEU A 77 -4.99 5.70 -8.38
CA LEU A 77 -4.01 5.73 -7.30
C LEU A 77 -2.68 5.07 -7.70
N ALA A 78 -2.70 3.86 -8.24
CA ALA A 78 -1.48 3.16 -8.66
C ALA A 78 -0.70 3.98 -9.71
N ASN A 79 -1.41 4.56 -10.67
CA ASN A 79 -0.83 5.44 -11.67
C ASN A 79 -0.15 6.66 -11.03
N ASP A 80 -0.84 7.38 -10.13
CA ASP A 80 -0.28 8.56 -9.47
C ASP A 80 0.98 8.21 -8.65
N VAL A 81 0.96 7.10 -7.91
CA VAL A 81 2.13 6.62 -7.15
C VAL A 81 3.31 6.32 -8.06
N ILE A 82 3.11 5.56 -9.15
CA ILE A 82 4.19 5.15 -10.08
C ILE A 82 4.83 6.36 -10.78
N GLN A 83 4.01 7.37 -11.11
CA GLN A 83 4.47 8.59 -11.75
C GLN A 83 5.27 9.47 -10.77
N ASN A 84 4.80 9.60 -9.53
CA ASN A 84 5.41 10.50 -8.55
C ASN A 84 6.54 9.87 -7.70
N CYS A 85 6.64 8.55 -7.63
CA CYS A 85 7.58 7.87 -6.74
C CYS A 85 9.07 8.17 -7.05
N LYS A 86 9.43 8.38 -8.34
CA LYS A 86 10.83 8.66 -8.73
C LYS A 86 11.30 10.00 -8.15
N ARG A 87 10.48 11.06 -8.30
CA ARG A 87 10.80 12.41 -7.82
C ARG A 87 10.97 12.49 -6.30
N LYS A 88 10.38 11.54 -5.56
CA LYS A 88 10.37 11.49 -4.09
C LYS A 88 11.29 10.40 -3.50
N ASN A 89 12.25 9.90 -4.28
CA ASN A 89 13.19 8.86 -3.88
C ASN A 89 12.48 7.58 -3.37
N ALA A 90 11.42 7.15 -4.05
CA ALA A 90 10.57 6.00 -3.72
C ALA A 90 10.46 5.01 -4.89
N ILE A 91 11.51 4.89 -5.71
CA ILE A 91 11.49 4.12 -6.96
C ILE A 91 11.14 2.63 -6.80
N ALA A 92 11.30 2.08 -5.59
CA ALA A 92 10.89 0.71 -5.23
C ALA A 92 9.40 0.41 -5.54
N PHE A 93 8.53 1.43 -5.54
CA PHE A 93 7.15 1.26 -5.96
C PHE A 93 7.02 0.79 -7.41
N ARG A 94 7.90 1.23 -8.33
CA ARG A 94 7.84 0.77 -9.73
C ARG A 94 8.07 -0.72 -9.84
N ALA A 95 9.09 -1.23 -9.14
CA ALA A 95 9.37 -2.67 -9.10
C ALA A 95 8.20 -3.44 -8.48
N SER A 96 7.69 -2.99 -7.33
CA SER A 96 6.57 -3.66 -6.66
C SER A 96 5.30 -3.69 -7.51
N PHE A 97 4.93 -2.57 -8.16
CA PHE A 97 3.77 -2.54 -9.03
C PHE A 97 3.96 -3.35 -10.30
N ALA A 98 5.17 -3.41 -10.87
CA ALA A 98 5.44 -4.19 -12.08
C ALA A 98 5.13 -5.69 -11.90
N GLU A 99 5.31 -6.24 -10.69
CA GLU A 99 4.98 -7.64 -10.38
C GLU A 99 3.48 -7.93 -10.42
N VAL A 100 2.62 -6.96 -10.08
CA VAL A 100 1.17 -7.17 -9.91
C VAL A 100 0.33 -6.61 -11.04
N LEU A 101 0.83 -5.60 -11.77
CA LEU A 101 0.09 -4.89 -12.82
C LEU A 101 -0.43 -5.80 -13.94
N PRO A 102 0.32 -6.79 -14.46
CA PRO A 102 -0.20 -7.70 -15.48
C PRO A 102 -1.45 -8.44 -15.00
N THR A 103 -1.43 -8.95 -13.77
CA THR A 103 -2.59 -9.64 -13.19
C THR A 103 -3.74 -8.67 -12.91
N ALA A 104 -3.42 -7.46 -12.43
CA ALA A 104 -4.40 -6.44 -12.09
C ALA A 104 -5.15 -5.94 -13.33
N ALA A 105 -4.48 -5.84 -14.49
CA ALA A 105 -5.09 -5.36 -15.72
C ALA A 105 -6.28 -6.21 -16.18
N TYR A 106 -6.24 -7.53 -15.96
CA TYR A 106 -7.36 -8.43 -16.27
C TYR A 106 -8.60 -8.25 -15.36
N LEU A 107 -8.45 -7.52 -14.24
CA LEU A 107 -9.55 -7.26 -13.32
C LEU A 107 -10.35 -6.01 -13.69
N ILE A 108 -9.83 -5.15 -14.58
CA ILE A 108 -10.62 -4.07 -15.17
C ILE A 108 -11.27 -4.64 -16.43
N LYS A 109 -12.61 -4.61 -16.46
CA LYS A 109 -13.44 -4.99 -17.61
C LYS A 109 -14.25 -3.79 -18.05
#